data_AF-A0AAW1XET6-F1
#
_entry.id   AF-A0AAW1XET6-F1
#
_cell.length_a   1.000
_cell.length_b   1.000
_cell.length_c   1.000
_cell.angle_alpha   90.00
_cell.angle_beta   90.00
_cell.angle_gamma   90.00
#
_symmetry.space_group_name_H-M   'P 1'
#
loop_
_entity.id
_entity.type
_entity.pdbx_description
1 polymer ?
#
loop_
_entity_poly.entity_id
_entity_poly.type
_entity_poly.pdbx_seq_one_letter_code
_entity_poly.pdbx_strand_id
1 'polypeptide(L)'
;MIPSYDPHDSEYGLKLLEDLTTNAYEVQQKKVPVVNYEDVKPYIERIANGEPSEIISAQQITELLTSSGTSGGQPKMMPSTVEDLERKTFFYNLLVPVMNKYVDGLDQGKGMYLLFIKPEISTPFWFGGKACANQLLQEQ
;
A
#
# COMPACT_ATOMS: atom_id res chain seq x y z
N MET A 1 -6.62 6.78 14.65
CA MET A 1 -7.34 7.72 15.53
C MET A 1 -6.32 8.36 16.45
N ILE A 2 -5.99 9.63 16.23
CA ILE A 2 -5.04 10.36 17.10
C ILE A 2 -5.73 10.51 18.48
N PRO A 3 -5.03 10.29 19.61
CA PRO A 3 -5.60 10.53 20.93
C PRO A 3 -6.16 11.95 21.01
N SER A 4 -7.35 12.13 21.58
CA SER A 4 -7.85 13.47 21.90
C SER A 4 -6.85 14.12 22.86
N TYR A 5 -6.23 15.22 22.42
CA TYR A 5 -5.25 15.99 23.18
C TYR A 5 -5.88 17.32 23.55
N ASP A 6 -5.87 17.65 24.85
CA ASP A 6 -6.20 19.00 25.32
C ASP A 6 -4.95 19.88 25.20
N PRO A 7 -4.94 20.90 24.32
CA PRO A 7 -3.78 21.79 24.14
C PRO A 7 -3.46 22.65 25.36
N HIS A 8 -4.32 22.67 26.38
CA HIS A 8 -4.08 23.39 27.64
C HIS A 8 -3.45 22.51 28.74
N ASP A 9 -3.32 21.19 28.52
CA ASP A 9 -2.62 20.29 29.44
C ASP A 9 -1.17 20.06 28.98
N SER A 10 -0.28 20.92 29.48
CA SER A 10 1.15 20.87 29.18
C SER A 10 1.85 19.63 29.77
N GLU A 11 1.36 19.11 30.90
CA GLU A 11 1.98 17.97 31.58
C GLU A 11 1.68 16.67 30.82
N TYR A 12 0.41 16.48 30.45
CA TYR A 12 0.01 15.36 29.58
C TYR A 12 0.67 15.44 28.21
N GLY A 13 0.79 16.64 27.64
CA GLY A 13 1.47 16.85 26.35
C GLY A 13 2.95 16.42 26.38
N LEU A 14 3.69 16.82 27.42
CA LEU A 14 5.09 16.43 27.59
C LEU A 14 5.23 14.92 27.82
N LYS A 15 4.34 14.32 28.63
CA LYS A 15 4.34 12.87 28.86
C LYS A 15 4.03 12.08 27.59
N LEU A 16 3.07 12.54 26.79
CA LEU A 16 2.74 11.93 25.51
C LEU A 16 3.91 12.04 24.52
N LEU A 17 4.60 13.17 24.49
CA LEU A 17 5.80 13.34 23.67
C LEU A 17 6.90 12.36 24.11
N GLU A 18 7.19 12.27 25.42
CA GLU A 18 8.18 11.35 25.97
C GLU A 18 7.84 9.88 25.66
N ASP A 19 6.57 9.50 25.82
CA ASP A 19 6.06 8.16 25.50
C ASP A 19 6.18 7.86 23.99
N LEU A 20 5.86 8.83 23.12
CA LEU A 20 5.98 8.69 21.66
C LEU A 20 7.45 8.60 21.21
N THR A 21 8.38 9.32 21.86
CA THR A 21 9.80 9.28 21.50
C THR A 21 10.51 8.04 22.04
N THR A 22 10.10 7.53 23.19
CA THR A 22 10.79 6.44 23.89
C THR A 22 10.18 5.07 23.62
N ASN A 23 8.84 5.00 23.53
CA ASN A 23 8.06 3.76 23.45
C ASN A 23 7.13 3.74 22.22
N ALA A 24 7.55 4.37 21.12
CA ALA A 24 6.77 4.54 19.89
C ALA A 24 6.03 3.27 19.45
N TYR A 25 6.71 2.13 19.50
CA TYR A 25 6.18 0.83 19.09
C TYR A 25 5.00 0.37 19.97
N GLU A 26 5.12 0.45 21.29
CA GLU A 26 4.07 0.03 22.22
C GLU A 26 2.84 0.94 22.14
N VAL A 27 3.09 2.25 21.97
CA VAL A 27 2.02 3.23 21.75
C VAL A 27 1.31 2.94 20.44
N GLN A 28 2.03 2.63 19.37
CA GLN A 28 1.44 2.26 18.07
C GLN A 28 0.56 1.01 18.20
N GLN A 29 1.03 -0.05 18.86
CA GLN A 29 0.22 -1.26 19.07
C GLN A 29 -1.08 -1.01 19.83
N LYS A 30 -1.04 -0.13 20.85
CA LYS A 30 -2.23 0.18 21.67
C LYS A 30 -3.21 1.12 20.94
N LYS A 31 -2.74 1.94 20.02
CA LYS A 31 -3.52 3.02 19.39
C LYS A 31 -3.98 2.69 17.97
N VAL A 32 -3.28 1.82 17.25
CA VAL A 32 -3.62 1.41 15.89
C VAL A 32 -4.36 0.07 15.94
N PRO A 33 -5.67 0.04 15.64
CA PRO A 33 -6.42 -1.20 15.66
C PRO A 33 -6.03 -2.10 14.47
N VAL A 34 -6.17 -3.41 14.66
CA VAL A 34 -6.19 -4.36 13.56
C VAL A 34 -7.54 -4.22 12.84
N VAL A 35 -7.50 -4.03 11.52
CA VAL A 35 -8.67 -3.71 10.70
C VAL A 35 -8.85 -4.71 9.56
N ASN A 36 -10.09 -4.87 9.12
CA ASN A 36 -10.44 -5.57 7.88
C ASN A 36 -10.61 -4.57 6.72
N TYR A 37 -10.74 -5.10 5.50
CA TYR A 37 -10.96 -4.26 4.32
C TYR A 37 -12.21 -3.38 4.43
N GLU A 38 -13.31 -3.91 4.98
CA GLU A 38 -14.57 -3.14 5.11
C GLU A 38 -14.41 -1.91 6.03
N ASP A 39 -13.52 -1.99 7.02
CA ASP A 39 -13.29 -0.88 7.95
C ASP A 39 -12.54 0.29 7.28
N VAL A 40 -11.71 -0.01 6.27
CA VAL A 40 -10.89 0.98 5.55
C VAL A 40 -11.45 1.40 4.19
N LYS A 41 -12.35 0.58 3.63
CA LYS A 41 -13.00 0.81 2.34
C LYS A 41 -13.59 2.22 2.15
N PRO A 42 -14.25 2.84 3.16
CA PRO A 42 -14.77 4.20 2.99
C PRO A 42 -13.70 5.24 2.69
N TYR A 43 -12.49 5.10 3.24
CA TYR A 43 -11.37 6.02 2.96
C TYR A 43 -10.81 5.81 1.55
N ILE A 44 -10.74 4.55 1.11
CA ILE A 44 -10.28 4.18 -0.23
C ILE A 44 -11.25 4.72 -1.29
N GLU A 45 -12.56 4.59 -1.06
CA GLU A 45 -13.58 5.12 -1.97
C GLU A 45 -13.56 6.64 -2.05
N ARG A 46 -13.30 7.35 -0.94
CA ARG A 46 -13.11 8.81 -0.95
C ARG A 46 -11.94 9.24 -1.85
N ILE A 47 -10.82 8.54 -1.76
CA ILE A 47 -9.64 8.78 -2.62
C ILE A 47 -9.95 8.45 -4.07
N ALA A 48 -10.64 7.33 -4.33
CA ALA A 48 -11.07 6.95 -5.67
C ALA A 48 -11.99 8.01 -6.32
N ASN A 49 -12.78 8.71 -5.50
CA ASN A 49 -13.65 9.81 -5.89
C ASN A 49 -12.96 11.20 -5.89
N GLY A 50 -11.66 11.26 -5.62
CA GLY A 50 -10.85 12.46 -5.81
C GLY A 50 -10.48 13.23 -4.55
N GLU A 51 -10.75 12.69 -3.37
CA GLU A 51 -10.20 13.29 -2.16
C GLU A 51 -8.67 13.11 -2.07
N PRO A 52 -7.96 14.05 -1.41
CA PRO A 52 -6.51 13.99 -1.27
C PRO A 52 -6.01 12.72 -0.54
N SER A 53 -4.76 12.32 -0.81
CA SER A 53 -4.19 11.08 -0.27
C SER A 53 -3.94 11.14 1.24
N GLU A 54 -3.86 12.33 1.81
CA GLU A 54 -3.58 12.67 3.21
C GLU A 54 -4.58 12.03 4.19
N ILE A 55 -5.70 11.52 3.69
CA ILE A 55 -6.64 10.70 4.46
C ILE A 55 -5.96 9.46 5.04
N ILE A 56 -5.07 8.82 4.28
CA ILE A 56 -4.40 7.57 4.69
C ILE A 56 -2.88 7.58 4.48
N SER A 57 -2.34 8.48 3.65
CA SER A 57 -0.92 8.55 3.32
C SER A 57 -0.46 9.99 3.15
N ALA A 58 0.71 10.31 3.71
CA ALA A 58 1.37 11.59 3.44
C ALA A 58 1.91 11.69 2.00
N GLN A 59 2.08 10.54 1.33
CA GLN A 59 2.52 10.46 -0.06
C GLN A 59 1.32 10.35 -0.98
N GLN A 60 1.45 10.94 -2.17
CA GLN A 60 0.43 10.87 -3.19
C GLN A 60 0.20 9.42 -3.62
N ILE A 61 -1.05 8.97 -3.53
CA ILE A 61 -1.51 7.71 -4.10
C ILE A 61 -1.63 7.90 -5.60
N THR A 62 -0.88 7.10 -6.35
CA THR A 62 -0.78 7.22 -7.81
C THR A 62 -1.59 6.16 -8.54
N GLU A 63 -1.95 5.07 -7.87
CA GLU A 63 -2.71 3.97 -8.45
C GLU A 63 -3.54 3.24 -7.39
N LEU A 64 -4.63 2.59 -7.84
CA LEU A 64 -5.42 1.65 -7.04
C LEU A 64 -5.28 0.26 -7.65
N LEU A 65 -4.52 -0.62 -7.00
CA LEU A 65 -4.32 -2.00 -7.42
C LEU A 65 -5.55 -2.84 -7.06
N THR A 66 -5.93 -3.81 -7.89
CA THR A 66 -7.03 -4.73 -7.52
C THR A 66 -6.49 -6.05 -7.01
N SER A 67 -6.99 -6.49 -5.85
CA SER A 67 -6.70 -7.83 -5.34
C SER A 67 -7.63 -8.86 -5.99
N SER A 68 -7.19 -10.12 -6.06
CA SER A 68 -8.05 -11.25 -6.46
C SER A 68 -9.20 -11.51 -5.47
N GLY A 69 -9.03 -11.12 -4.22
CA GLY A 69 -10.08 -11.15 -3.20
C GLY A 69 -11.16 -10.07 -3.43
N THR A 70 -12.40 -10.40 -3.08
CA THR A 70 -13.56 -9.52 -3.30
C THR A 70 -14.21 -9.06 -2.00
N SER A 71 -14.94 -7.95 -2.09
CA SER A 71 -15.81 -7.35 -1.07
C SER A 71 -17.12 -6.98 -1.75
N GLY A 72 -18.25 -7.55 -1.30
CA GLY A 72 -19.54 -7.32 -1.94
C GLY A 72 -19.59 -7.70 -3.42
N GLY A 73 -18.81 -8.71 -3.83
CA GLY A 73 -18.70 -9.15 -5.23
C GLY A 73 -17.80 -8.30 -6.12
N GLN A 74 -17.20 -7.24 -5.61
CA GLN A 74 -16.25 -6.38 -6.34
C GLN A 74 -14.81 -6.63 -5.87
N PRO A 75 -13.81 -6.57 -6.77
CA PRO A 75 -12.40 -6.65 -6.37
C PRO A 75 -12.04 -5.57 -5.36
N LYS A 76 -11.20 -5.91 -4.38
CA LYS A 76 -10.70 -4.94 -3.40
C LYS A 76 -9.68 -4.02 -4.04
N MET A 77 -9.88 -2.71 -3.90
CA MET A 77 -8.95 -1.67 -4.34
C MET A 77 -7.90 -1.41 -3.26
N MET A 78 -6.63 -1.41 -3.63
CA MET A 78 -5.50 -1.26 -2.73
C MET A 78 -4.68 -0.03 -3.18
N PRO A 79 -4.69 1.06 -2.40
CA PRO A 79 -3.88 2.24 -2.69
C PRO A 79 -2.39 1.92 -2.76
N SER A 80 -1.71 2.50 -3.74
CA SER A 80 -0.27 2.31 -3.96
C SER A 80 0.37 3.63 -4.38
N THR A 81 1.57 3.85 -3.86
CA THR A 81 2.41 5.02 -4.13
C THR A 81 3.52 4.66 -5.13
N VAL A 82 4.23 5.66 -5.64
CA VAL A 82 5.41 5.43 -6.49
C VAL A 82 6.51 4.67 -5.73
N GLU A 83 6.68 4.96 -4.44
CA GLU A 83 7.68 4.29 -3.60
C GLU A 83 7.37 2.80 -3.42
N ASP A 84 6.10 2.41 -3.42
CA ASP A 84 5.70 1.00 -3.40
C ASP A 84 6.14 0.26 -4.67
N LEU A 85 6.04 0.91 -5.84
CA LEU A 85 6.52 0.36 -7.11
C LEU A 85 8.05 0.21 -7.10
N GLU A 86 8.78 1.18 -6.56
CA GLU A 86 10.24 1.11 -6.41
C GLU A 86 10.65 -0.02 -5.47
N ARG A 87 9.99 -0.15 -4.32
CA ARG A 87 10.22 -1.24 -3.36
C ARG A 87 9.95 -2.61 -3.98
N LYS A 88 8.90 -2.75 -4.79
CA LYS A 88 8.61 -4.00 -5.52
C LYS A 88 9.69 -4.29 -6.55
N THR A 89 10.10 -3.31 -7.34
CA THR A 89 11.20 -3.44 -8.33
C THR A 89 12.49 -3.89 -7.65
N PHE A 90 12.84 -3.27 -6.53
CA PHE A 90 13.98 -3.68 -5.73
C PHE A 90 13.89 -5.15 -5.29
N PHE A 91 12.72 -5.58 -4.80
CA PHE A 91 12.50 -6.96 -4.41
C PHE A 91 12.65 -7.95 -5.58
N TYR A 92 12.10 -7.64 -6.77
CA TYR A 92 12.27 -8.50 -7.95
C TYR A 92 13.73 -8.65 -8.38
N ASN A 93 14.52 -7.57 -8.26
CA ASN A 93 15.93 -7.60 -8.58
C ASN A 93 16.74 -8.51 -7.64
N LEU A 94 16.23 -8.84 -6.44
CA LEU A 94 16.86 -9.79 -5.53
C LEU A 94 16.63 -11.26 -5.92
N LEU A 95 15.61 -11.56 -6.73
CA LEU A 95 15.27 -12.94 -7.07
C LEU A 95 16.37 -13.61 -7.91
N VAL A 96 16.86 -12.93 -8.96
CA VAL A 96 17.86 -13.51 -9.88
C VAL A 96 19.19 -13.81 -9.18
N PRO A 97 19.79 -12.90 -8.37
CA PRO A 97 21.01 -13.21 -7.62
C PRO A 97 20.85 -14.37 -6.64
N VAL A 98 19.67 -14.55 -6.04
CA VAL A 98 19.40 -15.69 -5.15
C VAL A 98 19.31 -16.99 -5.96
N MET A 99 18.59 -16.98 -7.08
CA MET A 99 18.45 -18.16 -7.96
C MET A 99 19.79 -18.63 -8.54
N ASN A 100 20.67 -17.69 -8.91
CA ASN A 100 22.01 -18.00 -9.42
C ASN A 100 22.91 -18.75 -8.42
N LYS A 101 22.55 -18.81 -7.12
CA LYS A 101 23.28 -19.65 -6.15
C LYS A 101 22.94 -21.14 -6.26
N TYR A 102 21.83 -21.47 -6.91
CA TYR A 102 21.29 -22.81 -6.97
C TYR A 102 21.17 -23.35 -8.40
N VAL A 103 21.11 -22.46 -9.39
CA VAL A 103 20.97 -22.83 -10.81
C VAL A 103 22.00 -22.05 -11.61
N ASP A 104 23.00 -22.75 -12.13
CA ASP A 104 24.06 -22.17 -12.95
C ASP A 104 23.55 -21.82 -14.37
N GLY A 105 24.12 -20.76 -14.95
CA GLY A 105 23.91 -20.41 -16.36
C GLY A 105 22.56 -19.76 -16.70
N LEU A 106 21.77 -19.33 -15.70
CA LEU A 106 20.53 -18.57 -15.93
C LEU A 106 20.78 -17.23 -16.65
N ASP A 107 21.97 -16.65 -16.46
CA ASP A 107 22.42 -15.43 -17.12
C ASP A 107 22.89 -15.65 -18.57
N GLN A 108 23.09 -16.89 -18.99
CA GLN A 108 23.54 -17.27 -20.33
C GLN A 108 22.38 -17.54 -21.30
N GLY A 109 21.14 -17.39 -20.84
CA GLY A 109 19.93 -17.70 -21.60
C GLY A 109 18.85 -16.63 -21.51
N LYS A 110 17.65 -16.98 -21.99
CA LYS A 110 16.44 -16.18 -21.86
C LYS A 110 15.33 -17.04 -21.28
N GLY A 111 14.56 -16.48 -20.35
CA GLY A 111 13.35 -17.12 -19.83
C GLY A 111 12.16 -16.86 -20.74
N MET A 112 11.33 -17.88 -20.96
CA MET A 112 10.02 -17.72 -21.59
C MET A 112 8.98 -17.47 -20.51
N TYR A 113 8.35 -16.29 -20.53
CA TYR A 113 7.30 -15.90 -19.59
C TYR A 113 6.01 -15.60 -20.36
N LEU A 114 4.91 -16.26 -19.98
CA LEU A 114 3.57 -15.98 -20.50
C LEU A 114 2.83 -15.09 -19.50
N LEU A 115 2.90 -13.77 -19.74
CA LEU A 115 2.32 -12.76 -18.87
C LEU A 115 1.06 -12.18 -19.51
N PHE A 116 -0.06 -12.19 -18.78
CA PHE A 116 -1.34 -11.68 -19.25
C PHE A 116 -1.81 -10.53 -18.38
N ILE A 117 -2.29 -9.46 -19.03
CA ILE A 117 -2.79 -8.26 -18.35
C ILE A 117 -4.32 -8.37 -18.25
N LYS A 118 -4.88 -8.06 -17.07
CA LYS A 118 -6.33 -7.96 -16.86
C LYS A 118 -6.84 -6.57 -17.28
N PRO A 119 -8.14 -6.40 -17.61
CA PRO A 119 -8.70 -5.09 -17.95
C PRO A 119 -8.53 -4.06 -16.83
N GLU A 120 -8.28 -2.81 -17.19
CA GLU A 120 -8.20 -1.69 -16.26
C GLU A 120 -9.59 -1.10 -16.00
N ILE A 121 -9.83 -0.65 -14.77
CA ILE A 121 -11.06 0.04 -14.35
C ILE A 121 -10.71 1.49 -14.03
N SER A 122 -11.51 2.44 -14.54
CA SER A 122 -11.35 3.86 -14.20
C SER A 122 -12.22 4.23 -13.01
N THR A 123 -11.69 5.07 -12.11
CA THR A 123 -12.49 5.69 -11.04
C THR A 123 -13.00 7.07 -11.47
N PRO A 124 -14.06 7.61 -10.83
CA PRO A 124 -14.76 8.82 -11.30
C PRO A 124 -13.90 10.08 -11.39
N PHE A 125 -12.90 10.23 -10.53
CA PHE A 125 -12.05 11.43 -10.52
C PHE A 125 -10.85 11.35 -11.48
N TRP A 126 -10.43 10.16 -11.87
CA TRP A 126 -9.16 9.97 -12.59
C TRP A 126 -9.29 10.25 -14.10
N PHE A 127 -9.72 11.46 -14.46
CA PHE A 127 -9.62 12.00 -15.81
C PHE A 127 -8.17 12.44 -16.08
N GLY A 128 -7.29 11.48 -16.32
CA GLY A 128 -5.86 11.76 -16.56
C GLY A 128 -5.00 10.58 -17.00
N GLY A 129 -5.57 9.38 -17.18
CA GLY A 129 -4.90 8.28 -17.86
C GLY A 129 -3.68 7.73 -17.10
N LYS A 130 -3.93 7.02 -16.00
CA LYS A 130 -3.12 5.89 -15.51
C LYS A 130 -4.00 4.98 -14.66
N ALA A 131 -4.39 3.89 -15.29
CA ALA A 131 -4.81 2.59 -14.77
C ALA A 131 -5.11 2.45 -13.26
N CYS A 132 -6.24 1.81 -12.96
CA CYS A 132 -6.22 0.70 -12.01
C CYS A 132 -5.20 -0.32 -12.56
N ALA A 133 -3.93 -0.16 -12.17
CA ALA A 133 -2.85 -0.97 -12.70
C ALA A 133 -3.00 -2.39 -12.15
N ASN A 134 -3.21 -3.34 -13.06
CA ASN A 134 -2.98 -4.74 -12.74
C ASN A 134 -1.47 -4.94 -12.68
N GLN A 135 -0.87 -4.71 -11.51
CA GLN A 135 0.49 -5.21 -11.32
C GLN A 135 0.41 -6.74 -11.42
N LEU A 136 1.16 -7.27 -12.38
CA LEU A 136 1.22 -8.67 -12.86
C LEU A 136 1.52 -9.75 -11.79
N LEU A 137 1.39 -9.46 -10.50
CA LEU A 137 2.02 -10.24 -9.43
C LEU A 137 1.10 -10.36 -8.22
N GLN A 138 -0.03 -11.05 -8.38
CA GLN A 138 -0.74 -11.62 -7.23
C GLN A 138 -1.11 -13.10 -7.35
N GLU A 139 -0.67 -13.81 -8.39
CA GLU A 139 -0.90 -15.26 -8.48
C GLU A 139 0.38 -15.98 -8.94
N GLN A 140 1.32 -16.11 -7.99
CA GLN A 140 2.07 -17.36 -7.79
C GLN A 140 1.94 -17.77 -6.33
#